data_AF-D5EAZ0-F1
#
_entry.id   AF-D5EAZ0-F1
#
_cell.length_a   1.000
_cell.length_b   1.000
_cell.length_c   1.000
_cell.angle_alpha   90.00
_cell.angle_beta   90.00
_cell.angle_gamma   90.00
#
_symmetry.space_group_name_H-M   'P 1'
#
loop_
_entity.id
_entity.type
_entity.pdbx_description
1 polymer ?
#
loop_
_entity_poly.entity_id
_entity_poly.type
_entity_poly.pdbx_seq_one_letter_code
_entity_poly.pdbx_strand_id
1 'polypeptide(L)'
;MNTVGRNFSAVKKDTYKPLLDNIMHDPVDFFVFLLFVPWLNIVIYFLLQSDPSLATYFVLDSNDPSKLPMFLSNYSHVDLSHLLSNMRSYLLVTPLIIALNFERIKFRIHMLFFFLFLPVLFSILTLKGVPSAGTVNGMSGIVAAMFGYLLYSTFAYIAGKWDTGNPIHLLFAVLCTNLVIISLTYGRMWLVVLCSFIVFANIIRGQEVLHQIVSRAEFILRRWDRENLDLMHRPWGRIKQERIIEIATAVSIIIFLPATSAFLFLGNIISLDGLRTNVLVHYVGYVSGALLPFITGSLEK
;
A
#
# COMPACT_ATOMS: atom_id res chain seq x y z
N MET A 1 22.59 11.70 -32.35
CA MET A 1 22.13 11.47 -30.97
C MET A 1 20.66 11.09 -31.04
N ASN A 2 20.35 9.82 -30.79
CA ASN A 2 19.03 9.23 -31.02
C ASN A 2 18.01 9.76 -30.02
N THR A 3 16.99 10.43 -30.55
CA THR A 3 15.74 10.73 -29.85
C THR A 3 14.94 9.45 -29.70
N VAL A 4 15.15 8.74 -28.59
CA VAL A 4 14.24 7.67 -28.16
C VAL A 4 12.93 8.34 -27.78
N GLY A 5 12.01 8.37 -28.75
CA GLY A 5 10.66 8.89 -28.59
C GLY A 5 9.92 8.13 -27.49
N ARG A 6 9.39 8.90 -26.54
CA ARG A 6 8.46 8.48 -25.50
C ARG A 6 7.23 7.82 -26.14
N ASN A 7 7.21 6.50 -26.23
CA ASN A 7 5.97 5.75 -26.26
C ASN A 7 5.62 5.40 -24.81
N PHE A 8 5.08 6.37 -24.08
CA PHE A 8 4.24 6.04 -22.94
C PHE A 8 2.86 5.80 -23.52
N SER A 9 2.32 4.59 -23.36
CA SER A 9 0.95 4.34 -23.79
C SER A 9 0.04 5.34 -23.08
N ALA A 10 -0.54 6.20 -23.90
CA ALA A 10 -1.69 6.97 -23.49
C ALA A 10 -2.77 5.95 -23.14
N VAL A 11 -2.96 5.68 -21.85
CA VAL A 11 -4.20 5.09 -21.35
C VAL A 11 -5.31 5.93 -21.99
N LYS A 12 -6.05 5.35 -22.94
CA LYS A 12 -7.04 6.08 -23.73
C LYS A 12 -7.89 6.90 -22.76
N LYS A 13 -8.02 8.19 -23.02
CA LYS A 13 -8.70 9.15 -22.14
C LYS A 13 -10.13 8.70 -21.75
N ASP A 14 -10.73 7.85 -22.57
CA ASP A 14 -12.05 7.23 -22.39
C ASP A 14 -12.09 6.03 -21.41
N THR A 15 -10.95 5.58 -20.89
CA THR A 15 -10.85 4.39 -20.02
C THR A 15 -11.10 4.71 -18.54
N TYR A 16 -11.09 5.99 -18.17
CA TYR A 16 -11.31 6.42 -16.79
C TYR A 16 -12.82 6.45 -16.47
N LYS A 17 -13.38 5.27 -16.17
CA LYS A 17 -14.68 5.19 -15.51
C LYS A 17 -14.62 5.90 -14.14
N PRO A 18 -15.75 6.44 -13.64
CA PRO A 18 -15.83 6.95 -12.28
C PRO A 18 -15.26 5.93 -11.28
N LEU A 19 -14.52 6.40 -10.28
CA LEU A 19 -13.80 5.53 -9.33
C LEU A 19 -14.73 4.50 -8.66
N LEU A 20 -15.98 4.91 -8.36
CA LEU A 20 -17.01 4.05 -7.77
C LEU A 20 -17.48 2.96 -8.73
N ASP A 21 -17.72 3.32 -10.00
CA ASP A 21 -18.06 2.36 -11.04
C ASP A 21 -16.92 1.36 -11.20
N ASN A 22 -15.66 1.82 -11.11
CA ASN A 22 -14.50 0.97 -11.23
C ASN A 22 -14.43 -0.10 -10.12
N ILE A 23 -14.85 0.22 -8.88
CA ILE A 23 -14.90 -0.76 -7.78
C ILE A 23 -15.90 -1.87 -8.06
N MET A 24 -17.10 -1.50 -8.52
CA MET A 24 -18.21 -2.45 -8.72
C MET A 24 -18.18 -3.13 -10.10
N HIS A 25 -17.31 -2.67 -11.01
CA HIS A 25 -17.36 -3.12 -12.40
C HIS A 25 -16.96 -4.58 -12.57
N ASP A 26 -15.99 -5.04 -11.79
CA ASP A 26 -15.47 -6.40 -11.92
C ASP A 26 -15.84 -7.25 -10.70
N PRO A 27 -16.73 -8.24 -10.87
CA PRO A 27 -17.18 -9.06 -9.74
C PRO A 27 -16.03 -9.86 -9.13
N VAL A 28 -14.99 -10.22 -9.89
CA VAL A 28 -13.87 -11.01 -9.36
C VAL A 28 -13.12 -10.21 -8.30
N ASP A 29 -12.79 -8.96 -8.60
CA ASP A 29 -12.02 -8.12 -7.68
C ASP A 29 -12.81 -7.85 -6.40
N PHE A 30 -14.11 -7.61 -6.54
CA PHE A 30 -15.04 -7.42 -5.43
C PHE A 30 -15.19 -8.68 -4.58
N PHE A 31 -15.58 -9.82 -5.19
CA PHE A 31 -15.82 -11.05 -4.44
C PHE A 31 -14.55 -11.61 -3.82
N VAL A 32 -13.43 -11.62 -4.54
CA VAL A 32 -12.19 -12.23 -4.04
C VAL A 32 -11.54 -11.33 -2.99
N PHE A 33 -11.28 -10.06 -3.31
CA PHE A 33 -10.47 -9.22 -2.43
C PHE A 33 -11.31 -8.48 -1.39
N LEU A 34 -12.54 -8.03 -1.69
CA LEU A 34 -13.34 -7.31 -0.69
C LEU A 34 -14.18 -8.21 0.21
N LEU A 35 -14.53 -9.42 -0.23
CA LEU A 35 -15.39 -10.33 0.55
C LEU A 35 -14.65 -11.58 1.03
N PHE A 36 -14.05 -12.35 0.11
CA PHE A 36 -13.47 -13.65 0.44
C PHE A 36 -12.26 -13.56 1.37
N VAL A 37 -11.30 -12.66 1.11
CA VAL A 37 -10.13 -12.50 1.97
C VAL A 37 -10.51 -12.11 3.42
N PRO A 38 -11.37 -11.09 3.66
CA PRO A 38 -11.84 -10.79 5.00
C PRO A 38 -12.59 -11.94 5.66
N TRP A 39 -13.50 -12.57 4.91
CA TRP A 39 -14.24 -13.73 5.39
C TRP A 39 -13.31 -14.87 5.81
N LEU A 40 -12.30 -15.19 5.01
CA LEU A 40 -11.32 -16.24 5.30
C LEU A 40 -10.58 -15.99 6.61
N ASN A 41 -10.13 -14.76 6.85
CA ASN A 41 -9.44 -14.40 8.10
C ASN A 41 -10.36 -14.51 9.32
N ILE A 42 -11.64 -14.12 9.17
CA ILE A 42 -12.65 -14.27 10.22
C ILE A 42 -12.90 -15.76 10.53
N VAL A 43 -13.04 -16.59 9.49
CA VAL A 43 -13.22 -18.04 9.65
C VAL A 43 -12.03 -18.68 10.33
N ILE A 44 -10.79 -18.37 9.90
CA ILE A 44 -9.58 -18.90 10.52
C ILE A 44 -9.51 -18.49 12.00
N TYR A 45 -9.84 -17.25 12.33
CA TYR A 45 -9.87 -16.79 13.72
C TYR A 45 -10.84 -17.60 14.59
N PHE A 46 -12.11 -17.72 14.17
CA PHE A 46 -13.10 -18.48 14.94
C PHE A 46 -12.82 -19.98 14.96
N LEU A 47 -12.22 -20.53 13.91
CA LEU A 47 -11.80 -21.93 13.85
C LEU A 47 -10.74 -22.23 14.93
N LEU A 48 -9.72 -21.38 15.07
CA LEU A 48 -8.68 -21.54 16.10
C LEU A 48 -9.21 -21.35 17.52
N GLN A 49 -10.23 -20.50 17.71
CA GLN A 49 -10.91 -20.37 19.00
C GLN A 49 -11.71 -21.62 19.36
N SER A 50 -12.30 -22.28 18.35
CA SER A 50 -13.13 -23.48 18.55
C SER A 50 -12.30 -24.75 18.74
N ASP A 51 -11.15 -24.85 18.05
CA ASP A 51 -10.23 -25.96 18.14
C ASP A 51 -8.76 -25.47 18.24
N PRO A 52 -8.25 -25.29 19.46
CA PRO A 52 -6.87 -24.85 19.69
C PRO A 52 -5.80 -25.83 19.18
N SER A 53 -6.13 -27.10 18.92
CA SER A 53 -5.16 -28.08 18.41
C SER A 53 -4.63 -27.71 17.02
N LEU A 54 -5.42 -26.94 16.26
CA LEU A 54 -5.07 -26.41 14.96
C LEU A 54 -3.98 -25.33 15.00
N ALA A 55 -3.64 -24.81 16.19
CA ALA A 55 -2.55 -23.85 16.36
C ALA A 55 -1.22 -24.35 15.79
N THR A 56 -0.98 -25.66 15.82
CA THR A 56 0.22 -26.30 15.24
C THR A 56 0.42 -26.03 13.75
N TYR A 57 -0.66 -25.70 13.02
CA TYR A 57 -0.61 -25.40 11.58
C TYR A 57 -0.63 -23.89 11.28
N PHE A 58 -1.20 -23.09 12.18
CA PHE A 58 -1.46 -21.66 11.96
C PHE A 58 -0.60 -20.74 12.82
N VAL A 59 0.14 -21.25 13.81
CA VAL A 59 1.01 -20.44 14.66
C VAL A 59 2.45 -20.81 14.36
N LEU A 60 3.25 -19.83 13.93
CA LEU A 60 4.67 -20.06 13.69
C LEU A 60 5.43 -19.92 15.01
N ASP A 61 5.94 -21.03 15.54
CA ASP A 61 6.90 -21.02 16.64
C ASP A 61 8.30 -20.72 16.09
N SER A 62 8.93 -19.68 16.62
CA SER A 62 10.29 -19.29 16.24
C SER A 62 11.38 -20.27 16.70
N ASN A 63 11.09 -21.12 17.69
CA ASN A 63 12.04 -22.10 18.22
C ASN A 63 11.95 -23.45 17.50
N ASP A 64 10.81 -23.79 16.89
CA ASP A 64 10.61 -25.00 16.08
C ASP A 64 9.87 -24.66 14.78
N PRO A 65 10.55 -24.02 13.81
CA PRO A 65 9.90 -23.49 12.62
C PRO A 65 9.51 -24.62 11.66
N SER A 66 8.23 -24.93 11.61
CA SER A 66 7.67 -25.83 10.59
C SER A 66 7.21 -25.07 9.34
N LYS A 67 7.25 -25.74 8.17
CA LYS A 67 7.05 -25.10 6.86
C LYS A 67 5.64 -24.57 6.64
N LEU A 68 4.62 -25.26 7.15
CA LEU A 68 3.23 -24.90 6.89
C LEU A 68 2.81 -23.61 7.66
N PRO A 69 3.11 -23.47 8.96
CA PRO A 69 2.93 -22.21 9.68
C PRO A 69 3.67 -21.02 9.08
N MET A 70 4.82 -21.23 8.42
CA MET A 70 5.49 -20.11 7.72
C MET A 70 4.58 -19.43 6.69
N PHE A 71 3.62 -20.15 6.12
CA PHE A 71 2.62 -19.56 5.24
C PHE A 71 1.36 -19.16 6.03
N LEU A 72 0.74 -20.12 6.73
CA LEU A 72 -0.58 -19.95 7.34
C LEU A 72 -0.60 -18.96 8.51
N SER A 73 0.53 -18.71 9.18
CA SER A 73 0.56 -17.80 10.32
C SER A 73 0.25 -16.36 9.98
N ASN A 74 0.46 -15.96 8.73
CA ASN A 74 0.10 -14.64 8.23
C ASN A 74 -1.42 -14.42 8.08
N TYR A 75 -2.24 -15.46 8.31
CA TYR A 75 -3.71 -15.42 8.25
C TYR A 75 -4.39 -15.64 9.60
N SER A 76 -3.61 -15.96 10.63
CA SER A 76 -4.10 -16.17 11.99
C SER A 76 -3.85 -14.94 12.86
N HIS A 77 -4.63 -14.78 13.91
CA HIS A 77 -4.57 -13.62 14.80
C HIS A 77 -4.63 -14.09 16.26
N VAL A 78 -3.82 -13.45 17.10
CA VAL A 78 -3.71 -13.78 18.52
C VAL A 78 -4.97 -13.40 19.30
N ASP A 79 -5.64 -12.33 18.90
CA ASP A 79 -6.88 -11.84 19.52
C ASP A 79 -7.75 -11.08 18.51
N LEU A 80 -8.98 -10.74 18.95
CA LEU A 80 -9.96 -10.03 18.13
C LEU A 80 -9.51 -8.60 17.79
N SER A 81 -8.81 -7.92 18.70
CA SER A 81 -8.33 -6.55 18.46
C SER A 81 -7.30 -6.53 17.32
N HIS A 82 -6.37 -7.49 17.32
CA HIS A 82 -5.38 -7.66 16.26
C HIS A 82 -6.05 -8.00 14.92
N LEU A 83 -7.04 -8.90 14.90
CA LEU A 83 -7.85 -9.18 13.69
C LEU A 83 -8.53 -7.91 13.17
N LEU A 84 -9.26 -7.20 14.03
CA LEU A 84 -10.01 -6.00 13.64
C LEU A 84 -9.10 -4.88 13.16
N SER A 85 -7.90 -4.72 13.73
CA SER A 85 -6.91 -3.75 13.29
C SER A 85 -6.42 -4.04 11.86
N ASN A 86 -6.07 -5.29 11.56
CA ASN A 86 -5.66 -5.70 10.22
C ASN A 86 -6.82 -5.59 9.22
N MET A 87 -8.01 -6.05 9.59
CA MET A 87 -9.20 -5.99 8.74
C MET A 87 -9.62 -4.56 8.42
N ARG A 88 -9.58 -3.64 9.40
CA ARG A 88 -9.88 -2.22 9.17
C ARG A 88 -8.93 -1.61 8.14
N SER A 89 -7.63 -1.83 8.32
CA SER A 89 -6.60 -1.33 7.39
C SER A 89 -6.75 -1.94 6.00
N TYR A 90 -7.01 -3.25 5.94
CA TYR A 90 -7.24 -3.96 4.69
C TYR A 90 -8.47 -3.43 3.93
N LEU A 91 -9.61 -3.29 4.61
CA LEU A 91 -10.87 -2.78 4.05
C LEU A 91 -10.81 -1.28 3.71
N LEU A 92 -9.93 -0.52 4.35
CA LEU A 92 -9.67 0.87 3.97
C LEU A 92 -8.89 0.96 2.66
N VAL A 93 -7.82 0.17 2.54
CA VAL A 93 -6.86 0.29 1.44
C VAL A 93 -7.33 -0.42 0.16
N THR A 94 -7.97 -1.58 0.29
CA THR A 94 -8.34 -2.42 -0.87
C THR A 94 -9.30 -1.73 -1.84
N PRO A 95 -10.39 -1.06 -1.40
CA PRO A 95 -11.26 -0.32 -2.32
C PRO A 95 -10.51 0.78 -3.05
N LEU A 96 -9.62 1.51 -2.37
CA LEU A 96 -8.82 2.58 -2.98
C LEU A 96 -7.90 2.04 -4.08
N ILE A 97 -7.23 0.90 -3.82
CA ILE A 97 -6.41 0.23 -4.83
C ILE A 97 -7.25 -0.17 -6.04
N ILE A 98 -8.36 -0.88 -5.82
CA ILE A 98 -9.25 -1.34 -6.90
C ILE A 98 -9.76 -0.16 -7.73
N ALA A 99 -10.04 0.96 -7.07
CA ALA A 99 -10.57 2.14 -7.72
C ALA A 99 -9.51 2.88 -8.57
N LEU A 100 -8.25 2.86 -8.14
CA LEU A 100 -7.11 3.48 -8.84
C LEU A 100 -6.43 2.58 -9.89
N ASN A 101 -6.71 1.27 -9.92
CA ASN A 101 -6.12 0.34 -10.89
C ASN A 101 -7.05 0.09 -12.07
N PHE A 102 -6.54 0.33 -13.28
CA PHE A 102 -7.26 0.09 -14.54
C PHE A 102 -6.79 -1.19 -15.24
N GLU A 103 -5.56 -1.66 -14.94
CA GLU A 103 -5.00 -2.89 -15.49
C GLU A 103 -5.30 -4.10 -14.59
N ARG A 104 -6.54 -4.60 -14.67
CA ARG A 104 -7.11 -5.65 -13.79
C ARG A 104 -6.25 -6.91 -13.69
N ILE A 105 -5.72 -7.40 -14.81
CA ILE A 105 -4.92 -8.63 -14.83
C ILE A 105 -3.61 -8.43 -14.05
N LYS A 106 -2.90 -7.32 -14.28
CA LYS A 106 -1.67 -6.99 -13.55
C LYS A 106 -1.96 -6.82 -12.06
N PHE A 107 -3.02 -6.09 -11.72
CA PHE A 107 -3.49 -5.95 -10.35
C PHE A 107 -3.70 -7.32 -9.67
N ARG A 108 -4.43 -8.24 -10.29
CA ARG A 108 -4.65 -9.59 -9.75
C ARG A 108 -3.36 -10.37 -9.55
N ILE A 109 -2.44 -10.31 -10.50
CA ILE A 109 -1.13 -10.97 -10.37
C ILE A 109 -0.37 -10.42 -9.16
N HIS A 110 -0.34 -9.10 -8.97
CA HIS A 110 0.30 -8.48 -7.82
C HIS A 110 -0.37 -8.86 -6.50
N MET A 111 -1.70 -8.88 -6.45
CA MET A 111 -2.45 -9.32 -5.28
C MET A 111 -2.18 -10.78 -4.94
N LEU A 112 -2.24 -11.68 -5.93
CA LEU A 112 -1.88 -13.08 -5.75
C LEU A 112 -0.44 -13.22 -5.26
N PHE A 113 0.48 -12.38 -5.74
CA PHE A 113 1.85 -12.36 -5.24
C PHE A 113 1.91 -12.02 -3.73
N PHE A 114 1.15 -11.00 -3.31
CA PHE A 114 1.09 -10.58 -1.90
C PHE A 114 0.48 -11.65 -0.99
N PHE A 115 -0.53 -12.38 -1.44
CA PHE A 115 -1.17 -13.42 -0.64
C PHE A 115 -0.43 -14.76 -0.69
N LEU A 116 0.26 -15.09 -1.77
CA LEU A 116 0.86 -16.43 -1.92
C LEU A 116 2.35 -16.46 -1.58
N PHE A 117 3.12 -15.44 -1.94
CA PHE A 117 4.59 -15.49 -1.84
C PHE A 117 5.14 -14.66 -0.69
N LEU A 118 4.60 -13.46 -0.47
CA LEU A 118 5.07 -12.60 0.63
C LEU A 118 4.94 -13.23 2.03
N PRO A 119 3.92 -14.04 2.37
CA PRO A 119 3.81 -14.64 3.70
C PRO A 119 5.04 -15.47 4.09
N VAL A 120 5.54 -16.28 3.14
CA VAL A 120 6.74 -17.11 3.35
C VAL A 120 7.96 -16.22 3.56
N LEU A 121 8.12 -15.17 2.75
CA LEU A 121 9.21 -14.21 2.91
C LEU A 121 9.16 -13.51 4.28
N PHE A 122 7.98 -13.07 4.73
CA PHE A 122 7.78 -12.41 6.02
C PHE A 122 8.11 -13.31 7.19
N SER A 123 7.75 -14.59 7.11
CA SER A 123 8.13 -15.59 8.10
C SER A 123 9.65 -15.78 8.15
N ILE A 124 10.33 -15.90 7.00
CA ILE A 124 11.80 -15.98 6.95
C ILE A 124 12.45 -14.74 7.57
N LEU A 125 11.96 -13.54 7.22
CA LEU A 125 12.48 -12.29 7.75
C LEU A 125 12.25 -12.15 9.26
N THR A 126 11.13 -12.66 9.77
CA THR A 126 10.87 -12.66 11.21
C THR A 126 11.80 -13.61 11.96
N LEU A 127 11.94 -14.84 11.48
CA LEU A 127 12.84 -15.82 12.09
C LEU A 127 14.30 -15.35 12.11
N LYS A 128 14.74 -14.62 11.08
CA LYS A 128 16.10 -14.06 11.01
C LYS A 128 16.27 -12.73 11.75
N GLY A 129 15.27 -11.86 11.70
CA GLY A 129 15.35 -10.49 12.22
C GLY A 129 15.01 -10.37 13.70
N VAL A 130 14.20 -11.29 14.23
CA VAL A 130 13.81 -11.32 15.64
C VAL A 130 13.95 -12.76 16.17
N PRO A 131 15.19 -13.22 16.44
CA PRO A 131 15.39 -14.52 17.06
C PRO A 131 14.62 -14.62 18.38
N SER A 132 13.99 -15.77 18.63
CA SER A 132 13.17 -16.01 19.83
C SER A 132 11.99 -15.03 19.97
N ALA A 133 11.34 -14.68 18.84
CA ALA A 133 10.10 -13.91 18.83
C ALA A 133 8.93 -14.59 19.58
N GLY A 134 9.09 -15.85 19.99
CA GLY A 134 8.02 -16.69 20.51
C GLY A 134 7.14 -17.15 19.35
N THR A 135 5.87 -16.76 19.38
CA THR A 135 4.88 -17.05 18.34
C THR A 135 4.70 -15.88 17.38
N VAL A 136 4.65 -16.17 16.08
CA VAL A 136 4.50 -15.18 15.01
C VAL A 136 3.19 -15.38 14.28
N ASN A 137 2.34 -14.36 14.24
CA ASN A 137 1.00 -14.40 13.64
C ASN A 137 0.62 -13.01 13.08
N GLY A 138 -0.25 -12.98 12.08
CA GLY A 138 -0.95 -11.78 11.64
C GLY A 138 -0.70 -11.37 10.18
N MET A 139 -1.70 -10.70 9.61
CA MET A 139 -1.73 -10.25 8.21
C MET A 139 -1.02 -8.89 7.98
N SER A 140 -0.48 -8.27 9.02
CA SER A 140 0.01 -6.89 8.98
C SER A 140 1.11 -6.65 7.95
N GLY A 141 1.98 -7.64 7.67
CA GLY A 141 2.94 -7.57 6.57
C GLY A 141 2.29 -7.49 5.18
N ILE A 142 1.21 -8.26 4.94
CA ILE A 142 0.43 -8.21 3.70
C ILE A 142 -0.28 -6.86 3.59
N VAL A 143 -0.87 -6.38 4.68
CA VAL A 143 -1.49 -5.05 4.75
C VAL A 143 -0.47 -3.95 4.43
N ALA A 144 0.76 -4.04 4.94
CA ALA A 144 1.82 -3.10 4.60
C ALA A 144 2.17 -3.15 3.10
N ALA A 145 2.21 -4.34 2.48
CA ALA A 145 2.34 -4.46 1.02
C ALA A 145 1.19 -3.81 0.26
N MET A 146 -0.04 -3.94 0.76
CA MET A 146 -1.20 -3.23 0.20
C MET A 146 -1.02 -1.71 0.26
N PHE A 147 -0.56 -1.16 1.38
CA PHE A 147 -0.25 0.28 1.47
C PHE A 147 0.83 0.71 0.47
N GLY A 148 1.87 -0.12 0.29
CA GLY A 148 2.90 0.13 -0.74
C GLY A 148 2.33 0.11 -2.15
N TYR A 149 1.43 -0.83 -2.42
CA TYR A 149 0.76 -0.91 -3.71
C TYR A 149 -0.21 0.25 -3.94
N LEU A 150 -0.87 0.75 -2.90
CA LEU A 150 -1.68 1.97 -2.97
C LEU A 150 -0.83 3.19 -3.32
N LEU A 151 0.38 3.31 -2.75
CA LEU A 151 1.34 4.36 -3.11
C LEU A 151 1.67 4.29 -4.60
N TYR A 152 2.04 3.11 -5.11
CA TYR A 152 2.26 2.90 -6.54
C TYR A 152 1.04 3.29 -7.38
N SER A 153 -0.14 2.78 -7.01
CA SER A 153 -1.38 2.98 -7.75
C SER A 153 -1.75 4.46 -7.84
N THR A 154 -1.50 5.21 -6.77
CA THR A 154 -1.69 6.66 -6.71
C THR A 154 -0.77 7.35 -7.72
N PHE A 155 0.53 7.06 -7.69
CA PHE A 155 1.49 7.63 -8.63
C PHE A 155 1.21 7.26 -10.08
N ALA A 156 0.86 5.99 -10.36
CA ALA A 156 0.50 5.52 -11.68
C ALA A 156 -0.77 6.20 -12.21
N TYR A 157 -1.79 6.36 -11.35
CA TYR A 157 -3.01 7.08 -11.69
C TYR A 157 -2.71 8.53 -12.06
N ILE A 158 -1.90 9.22 -11.27
CA ILE A 158 -1.52 10.62 -11.52
C ILE A 158 -0.72 10.73 -12.82
N ALA A 159 0.28 9.88 -13.01
CA ALA A 159 1.10 9.87 -14.20
C ALA A 159 0.24 9.71 -15.46
N GLY A 160 -0.73 8.78 -15.45
CA GLY A 160 -1.64 8.58 -16.59
C GLY A 160 -2.70 9.68 -16.74
N LYS A 161 -3.29 10.15 -15.63
CA LYS A 161 -4.42 11.10 -15.66
C LYS A 161 -3.97 12.52 -15.93
N TRP A 162 -2.85 12.94 -15.36
CA TRP A 162 -2.31 14.31 -15.43
C TRP A 162 -1.13 14.45 -16.40
N ASP A 163 -0.71 13.34 -17.01
CA ASP A 163 0.41 13.28 -17.96
C ASP A 163 1.71 13.83 -17.36
N THR A 164 2.01 13.42 -16.11
CA THR A 164 3.16 13.98 -15.38
C THR A 164 4.50 13.30 -15.69
N GLY A 165 4.51 12.31 -16.59
CA GLY A 165 5.67 11.46 -16.83
C GLY A 165 5.93 10.43 -15.72
N ASN A 166 7.12 9.81 -15.73
CA ASN A 166 7.46 8.67 -14.86
C ASN A 166 7.71 9.09 -13.40
N PRO A 167 6.91 8.63 -12.42
CA PRO A 167 7.03 9.03 -11.02
C PRO A 167 8.05 8.22 -10.20
N ILE A 168 8.83 7.31 -10.81
CA ILE A 168 9.76 6.40 -10.12
C ILE A 168 10.66 7.11 -9.09
N HIS A 169 11.22 8.27 -9.44
CA HIS A 169 12.10 9.01 -8.54
C HIS A 169 11.34 9.52 -7.29
N LEU A 170 10.13 10.05 -7.47
CA LEU A 170 9.31 10.50 -6.35
C LEU A 170 8.87 9.33 -5.47
N LEU A 171 8.54 8.18 -6.07
CA LEU A 171 8.27 6.95 -5.34
C LEU A 171 9.46 6.54 -4.46
N PHE A 172 10.67 6.49 -5.03
CA PHE A 172 11.88 6.17 -4.24
C PHE A 172 12.14 7.21 -3.15
N ALA A 173 11.90 8.50 -3.42
CA ALA A 173 12.00 9.53 -2.39
C ALA A 173 11.05 9.25 -1.22
N VAL A 174 9.81 8.80 -1.49
CA VAL A 174 8.84 8.42 -0.44
C VAL A 174 9.34 7.21 0.35
N LEU A 175 9.78 6.15 -0.34
CA LEU A 175 10.27 4.91 0.30
C LEU A 175 11.50 5.18 1.18
N CYS A 176 12.43 6.02 0.72
CA CYS A 176 13.62 6.41 1.48
C CYS A 176 13.29 7.37 2.62
N THR A 177 12.29 8.26 2.46
CA THR A 177 11.80 9.12 3.56
C THR A 177 11.25 8.27 4.70
N ASN A 178 10.47 7.23 4.38
CA ASN A 178 10.01 6.26 5.38
C ASN A 178 11.19 5.59 6.11
N LEU A 179 12.24 5.21 5.38
CA LEU A 179 13.44 4.62 5.99
C LEU A 179 14.23 5.62 6.83
N VAL A 180 14.27 6.91 6.47
CA VAL A 180 14.83 7.98 7.30
C VAL A 180 14.09 8.06 8.64
N ILE A 181 12.75 8.08 8.61
CA ILE A 181 11.91 8.16 9.81
C ILE A 181 12.15 6.94 10.70
N ILE A 182 12.09 5.74 10.14
CA ILE A 182 12.42 4.50 10.88
C ILE A 182 13.83 4.60 11.46
N SER A 183 14.83 4.97 10.66
CA SER A 183 16.22 5.04 11.12
C SER A 183 16.40 6.05 12.26
N LEU A 184 15.69 7.19 12.22
CA LEU A 184 15.66 8.17 13.30
C LEU A 184 15.04 7.58 14.57
N THR A 185 13.86 6.94 14.47
CA THR A 185 13.18 6.30 15.61
C THR A 185 14.06 5.27 16.32
N TYR A 186 14.90 4.55 15.56
CA TYR A 186 15.80 3.52 16.08
C TYR A 186 17.25 3.98 16.31
N GLY A 187 17.52 5.29 16.25
CA GLY A 187 18.84 5.86 16.54
C GLY A 187 19.96 5.48 15.56
N ARG A 188 19.64 5.08 14.32
CA ARG A 188 20.60 4.68 13.27
C ARG A 188 21.04 5.87 12.42
N MET A 189 21.78 6.81 13.01
CA MET A 189 22.13 8.09 12.37
C MET A 189 22.86 7.98 11.02
N TRP A 190 23.70 6.96 10.81
CA TRP A 190 24.37 6.78 9.52
C TRP A 190 23.38 6.44 8.39
N LEU A 191 22.34 5.64 8.69
CA LEU A 191 21.26 5.33 7.73
C LEU A 191 20.43 6.58 7.43
N VAL A 192 20.19 7.42 8.43
CA VAL A 192 19.50 8.70 8.26
C VAL A 192 20.23 9.57 7.25
N VAL A 193 21.54 9.75 7.42
CA VAL A 193 22.37 10.56 6.51
C VAL A 193 22.35 9.96 5.10
N LEU A 194 22.63 8.66 4.96
CA LEU A 194 22.63 7.98 3.67
C LEU A 194 21.28 8.08 2.95
N CYS A 195 20.18 7.76 3.65
CA CYS A 195 18.84 7.80 3.06
C CYS A 195 18.42 9.24 2.74
N SER A 196 18.82 10.23 3.54
CA SER A 196 18.54 11.65 3.24
C SER A 196 19.21 12.11 1.95
N PHE A 197 20.45 11.68 1.67
CA PHE A 197 21.10 11.94 0.39
C PHE A 197 20.34 11.29 -0.77
N ILE A 198 19.87 10.05 -0.60
CA ILE A 198 19.08 9.35 -1.63
C ILE A 198 17.75 10.05 -1.87
N VAL A 199 17.06 10.51 -0.81
CA VAL A 199 15.84 11.31 -0.91
C VAL A 199 16.10 12.57 -1.71
N PHE A 200 17.12 13.35 -1.35
CA PHE A 200 17.45 14.60 -2.01
C PHE A 200 17.79 14.40 -3.49
N ALA A 201 18.62 13.40 -3.81
CA ALA A 201 18.96 13.06 -5.19
C ALA A 201 17.74 12.66 -6.03
N ASN A 202 16.80 11.91 -5.45
CA ASN A 202 15.56 11.54 -6.12
C ASN A 202 14.58 12.71 -6.27
N ILE A 203 14.51 13.62 -5.31
CA ILE A 203 13.70 14.85 -5.44
C ILE A 203 14.24 15.71 -6.60
N ILE A 204 15.56 15.90 -6.70
CA ILE A 204 16.18 16.64 -7.82
C ILE A 204 15.84 15.99 -9.16
N ARG A 205 16.01 14.67 -9.27
CA ARG A 205 15.70 13.94 -10.51
C ARG A 205 14.21 13.96 -10.86
N GLY A 206 13.35 13.93 -9.85
CA GLY A 206 11.89 13.95 -10.00
C GLY A 206 11.27 15.35 -10.00
N GLN A 207 12.07 16.43 -9.99
CA GLN A 207 11.56 17.78 -9.75
C GLN A 207 10.55 18.25 -10.80
N GLU A 208 10.73 17.86 -12.07
CA GLU A 208 9.81 18.23 -13.15
C GLU A 208 8.44 17.56 -12.94
N VAL A 209 8.43 16.27 -12.63
CA VAL A 209 7.23 15.50 -12.29
C VAL A 209 6.55 16.10 -11.05
N LEU A 210 7.33 16.41 -10.02
CA LEU A 210 6.82 17.01 -8.78
C LEU A 210 6.17 18.37 -9.06
N HIS A 211 6.84 19.22 -9.82
CA HIS A 211 6.31 20.52 -10.22
C HIS A 211 5.00 20.39 -11.01
N GLN A 212 4.91 19.42 -11.93
CA GLN A 212 3.68 19.15 -12.68
C GLN A 212 2.56 18.67 -11.76
N ILE A 213 2.83 17.74 -10.84
CA ILE A 213 1.87 17.27 -9.84
C ILE A 213 1.35 18.43 -8.99
N VAL A 214 2.25 19.25 -8.45
CA VAL A 214 1.90 20.40 -7.59
C VAL A 214 1.11 21.45 -8.38
N SER A 215 1.56 21.81 -9.59
CA SER A 215 0.87 22.79 -10.44
C SER A 215 -0.55 22.34 -10.79
N ARG A 216 -0.74 21.03 -11.06
CA ARG A 216 -2.04 20.44 -11.33
C ARG A 216 -2.93 20.43 -10.08
N ALA A 217 -2.38 20.04 -8.94
CA ALA A 217 -3.09 20.07 -7.66
C ALA A 217 -3.53 21.50 -7.31
N GLU A 218 -2.65 22.49 -7.43
CA GLU A 218 -2.98 23.91 -7.23
C GLU A 218 -4.09 24.38 -8.19
N PHE A 219 -3.99 24.03 -9.47
CA PHE A 219 -5.02 24.38 -10.44
C PHE A 219 -6.38 23.79 -10.06
N ILE A 220 -6.42 22.52 -9.64
CA ILE A 220 -7.64 21.84 -9.19
C ILE A 220 -8.21 22.53 -7.94
N LEU A 221 -7.37 22.84 -6.95
CA LEU A 221 -7.79 23.51 -5.72
C LEU A 221 -8.30 24.94 -5.98
N ARG A 222 -7.62 25.74 -6.81
CA ARG A 222 -8.06 27.09 -7.20
C ARG A 222 -9.34 27.08 -8.03
N ARG A 223 -9.52 26.04 -8.86
CA ARG A 223 -10.76 25.85 -9.62
C ARG A 223 -11.90 25.47 -8.69
N TRP A 224 -11.64 24.58 -7.73
CA TRP A 224 -12.60 24.22 -6.69
C TRP A 224 -13.06 25.46 -5.93
N ASP A 225 -12.14 26.23 -5.36
CA ASP A 225 -12.46 27.44 -4.59
C ASP A 225 -13.40 28.40 -5.36
N ARG A 226 -13.13 28.61 -6.66
CA ARG A 226 -13.97 29.46 -7.53
C ARG A 226 -15.34 28.87 -7.85
N GLU A 227 -15.43 27.57 -8.10
CA GLU A 227 -16.68 26.92 -8.55
C GLU A 227 -17.56 26.40 -7.39
N ASN A 228 -17.01 26.27 -6.18
CA ASN A 228 -17.69 25.60 -5.07
C ASN A 228 -18.68 26.50 -4.31
N LEU A 229 -18.61 27.82 -4.49
CA LEU A 229 -19.66 28.75 -4.05
C LEU A 229 -21.05 28.37 -4.62
N ASP A 230 -21.09 27.83 -5.85
CA ASP A 230 -22.33 27.45 -6.52
C ASP A 230 -22.71 25.96 -6.39
N LEU A 231 -21.76 25.09 -6.02
CA LEU A 231 -21.92 23.62 -6.02
C LEU A 231 -22.37 23.01 -4.68
N MET A 232 -22.27 23.74 -3.57
CA MET A 232 -22.80 23.26 -2.28
C MET A 232 -24.32 23.03 -2.32
N HIS A 233 -25.04 23.79 -3.15
CA HIS A 233 -26.50 23.75 -3.25
C HIS A 233 -27.02 22.78 -4.33
N ARG A 234 -26.14 22.21 -5.16
CA ARG A 234 -26.56 21.28 -6.23
C ARG A 234 -26.68 19.85 -5.71
N PRO A 235 -27.68 19.08 -6.21
CA PRO A 235 -27.82 17.67 -5.89
C PRO A 235 -26.56 16.88 -6.26
N TRP A 236 -26.33 15.80 -5.51
CA TRP A 236 -25.12 14.98 -5.62
C TRP A 236 -25.05 14.25 -6.96
N GLY A 237 -24.41 14.89 -7.95
CA GLY A 237 -24.23 14.34 -9.30
C GLY A 237 -22.82 13.80 -9.56
N ARG A 238 -22.68 13.06 -10.66
CA ARG A 238 -21.43 12.43 -11.12
C ARG A 238 -20.23 13.39 -11.19
N ILE A 239 -20.46 14.62 -11.66
CA ILE A 239 -19.43 15.67 -11.75
C ILE A 239 -18.85 16.02 -10.37
N LYS A 240 -19.68 16.05 -9.32
CA LYS A 240 -19.24 16.37 -7.96
C LYS A 240 -18.40 15.23 -7.37
N GLN A 241 -18.76 13.97 -7.65
CA GLN A 241 -17.99 12.80 -7.23
C GLN A 241 -16.60 12.76 -7.87
N GLU A 242 -16.51 12.90 -9.20
CA GLU A 242 -15.24 12.92 -9.92
C GLU A 242 -14.28 13.99 -9.38
N ARG A 243 -14.81 15.17 -9.04
CA ARG A 243 -14.02 16.27 -8.46
C ARG A 243 -13.55 16.01 -7.05
N ILE A 244 -14.41 15.46 -6.18
CA ILE A 244 -14.00 15.07 -4.83
C ILE A 244 -12.90 14.03 -4.89
N ILE A 245 -12.98 13.08 -5.83
CA ILE A 245 -11.95 12.07 -6.04
C ILE A 245 -10.63 12.69 -6.52
N GLU A 246 -10.67 13.65 -7.45
CA GLU A 246 -9.48 14.37 -7.90
C GLU A 246 -8.80 15.14 -6.74
N ILE A 247 -9.59 15.84 -5.92
CA ILE A 247 -9.09 16.55 -4.73
C ILE A 247 -8.57 15.56 -3.69
N ALA A 248 -9.32 14.50 -3.40
CA ALA A 248 -8.91 13.47 -2.46
C ALA A 248 -7.59 12.85 -2.91
N THR A 249 -7.42 12.57 -4.20
CA THR A 249 -6.16 12.04 -4.76
C THR A 249 -5.03 13.06 -4.62
N ALA A 250 -5.26 14.32 -4.96
CA ALA A 250 -4.27 15.39 -4.83
C ALA A 250 -3.82 15.59 -3.38
N VAL A 251 -4.77 15.61 -2.44
CA VAL A 251 -4.54 15.72 -1.00
C VAL A 251 -3.89 14.45 -0.45
N SER A 252 -4.27 13.27 -0.97
CA SER A 252 -3.67 11.99 -0.58
C SER A 252 -2.17 11.98 -0.87
N ILE A 253 -1.69 12.53 -1.98
CA ILE A 253 -0.23 12.59 -2.26
C ILE A 253 0.51 13.34 -1.15
N ILE A 254 -0.04 14.48 -0.73
CA ILE A 254 0.55 15.37 0.27
C ILE A 254 0.53 14.70 1.65
N ILE A 255 -0.55 13.97 1.96
CA ILE A 255 -0.76 13.34 3.27
C ILE A 255 -0.11 11.94 3.37
N PHE A 256 -0.11 11.12 2.31
CA PHE A 256 0.48 9.77 2.32
C PHE A 256 2.01 9.80 2.42
N LEU A 257 2.67 10.88 2.02
CA LEU A 257 4.13 11.03 2.15
C LEU A 257 4.61 10.88 3.61
N PRO A 258 4.01 11.57 4.61
CA PRO A 258 4.34 11.37 6.03
C PRO A 258 3.42 10.39 6.76
N ALA A 259 2.11 10.34 6.45
CA ALA A 259 1.14 9.62 7.28
C ALA A 259 1.32 8.10 7.24
N THR A 260 1.68 7.53 6.08
CA THR A 260 1.89 6.08 5.96
C THR A 260 3.02 5.60 6.87
N SER A 261 4.03 6.46 7.12
CA SER A 261 5.10 6.16 8.07
C SER A 261 4.62 6.15 9.52
N ALA A 262 3.74 7.07 9.90
CA ALA A 262 3.18 7.15 11.25
C ALA A 262 2.19 6.02 11.56
N PHE A 263 1.45 5.55 10.55
CA PHE A 263 0.50 4.44 10.70
C PHE A 263 1.16 3.06 10.65
N LEU A 264 2.18 2.86 9.80
CA LEU A 264 2.85 1.55 9.65
C LEU A 264 3.97 1.34 10.67
N PHE A 265 4.55 2.41 11.22
CA PHE A 265 5.71 2.34 12.11
C PHE A 265 5.44 3.11 13.39
N LEU A 266 4.48 2.62 14.19
CA LEU A 266 4.24 3.12 15.55
C LEU A 266 5.54 3.08 16.36
N GLY A 267 5.82 4.14 17.11
CA GLY A 267 7.04 4.26 17.93
C GLY A 267 7.17 3.19 19.03
N ASN A 268 6.09 2.47 19.34
CA ASN A 268 6.09 1.35 20.27
C ASN A 268 6.07 0.03 19.50
N ILE A 269 7.24 -0.62 19.45
CA ILE A 269 7.43 -1.97 18.91
C ILE A 269 6.66 -2.98 19.73
N ILE A 270 6.44 -2.68 21.01
CA ILE A 270 5.75 -3.52 21.98
C ILE A 270 4.39 -2.85 22.25
N SER A 271 3.29 -3.54 21.91
CA SER A 271 1.96 -3.08 22.31
C SER A 271 1.83 -3.06 23.83
N LEU A 272 0.81 -2.38 24.36
CA LEU A 272 0.48 -2.43 25.80
C LEU A 272 0.30 -3.87 26.32
N ASP A 273 -0.05 -4.80 25.43
CA ASP A 273 -0.27 -6.22 25.70
C ASP A 273 0.99 -7.09 25.49
N GLY A 274 2.15 -6.49 25.22
CA GLY A 274 3.41 -7.20 25.02
C GLY A 274 3.64 -7.73 23.60
N LEU A 275 2.71 -7.51 22.66
CA LEU A 275 2.85 -7.96 21.27
C LEU A 275 3.93 -7.16 20.54
N ARG A 276 4.82 -7.87 19.84
CA ARG A 276 5.92 -7.24 19.11
C ARG A 276 5.60 -7.10 17.63
N THR A 277 5.62 -5.86 17.14
CA THR A 277 5.46 -5.57 15.71
C THR A 277 6.81 -5.63 15.01
N ASN A 278 6.95 -6.53 14.03
CA ASN A 278 8.17 -6.62 13.22
C ASN A 278 8.22 -5.52 12.15
N VAL A 279 8.89 -4.40 12.48
CA VAL A 279 9.06 -3.24 11.58
C VAL A 279 9.78 -3.60 10.28
N LEU A 280 10.72 -4.55 10.30
CA LEU A 280 11.41 -5.00 9.08
C LEU A 280 10.42 -5.64 8.10
N VAL A 281 9.54 -6.51 8.59
CA VAL A 281 8.49 -7.14 7.76
C VAL A 281 7.54 -6.10 7.18
N HIS A 282 7.14 -5.11 7.98
CA HIS A 282 6.26 -4.04 7.51
C HIS A 282 6.93 -3.21 6.41
N TYR A 283 8.21 -2.84 6.61
CA TYR A 283 8.94 -2.06 5.62
C TYR A 283 9.20 -2.87 4.34
N VAL A 284 9.58 -4.14 4.45
CA VAL A 284 9.77 -5.01 3.28
C VAL A 284 8.45 -5.24 2.55
N GLY A 285 7.35 -5.45 3.26
CA GLY A 285 6.01 -5.50 2.67
C GLY A 285 5.70 -4.23 1.87
N TYR A 286 5.81 -3.08 2.53
CA TYR A 286 5.57 -1.77 1.91
C TYR A 286 6.42 -1.53 0.65
N VAL A 287 7.72 -1.79 0.71
CA VAL A 287 8.64 -1.67 -0.44
C VAL A 287 8.26 -2.65 -1.55
N SER A 288 7.94 -3.91 -1.21
CA SER A 288 7.53 -4.92 -2.18
C SER A 288 6.24 -4.50 -2.90
N GLY A 289 5.26 -3.97 -2.16
CA GLY A 289 4.02 -3.45 -2.73
C GLY A 289 4.24 -2.31 -3.72
N ALA A 290 5.13 -1.38 -3.38
CA ALA A 290 5.42 -0.21 -4.21
C ALA A 290 6.26 -0.56 -5.45
N LEU A 291 7.21 -1.49 -5.34
CA LEU A 291 8.18 -1.79 -6.40
C LEU A 291 7.81 -2.97 -7.30
N LEU A 292 6.99 -3.91 -6.84
CA LEU A 292 6.59 -5.08 -7.63
C LEU A 292 6.05 -4.70 -9.02
N PRO A 293 5.20 -3.67 -9.18
CA PRO A 293 4.70 -3.30 -10.50
C PRO A 293 5.78 -2.85 -11.49
N PHE A 294 6.87 -2.25 -11.00
CA PHE A 294 8.00 -1.87 -11.85
C PHE A 294 8.79 -3.10 -12.28
N ILE A 295 8.98 -4.06 -11.37
CA ILE A 295 9.68 -5.31 -11.65
C ILE A 295 8.92 -6.14 -12.72
N THR A 296 7.58 -6.11 -12.68
CA THR A 296 6.73 -6.83 -13.63
C THR A 296 6.46 -6.05 -14.94
N GLY A 297 7.10 -4.89 -15.14
CA GLY A 297 6.97 -4.09 -16.38
C GLY A 297 5.64 -3.34 -16.51
N SER A 298 4.98 -3.03 -15.40
CA SER A 298 3.65 -2.40 -15.42
C SER A 298 3.64 -0.98 -15.97
N LEU A 299 4.80 -0.30 -16.05
CA LEU A 299 4.96 1.06 -16.57
C LEU A 299 5.77 1.15 -17.88
N GLU A 300 6.13 0.02 -18.50
CA GLU A 300 7.02 -0.01 -19.68
C GLU A 300 6.30 -0.20 -21.03
N LYS A 301 5.01 0.12 -21.14
CA LYS A 301 4.35 0.21 -22.45
C LYS A 301 3.47 1.44 -22.55
#